data_AF-A0A1I4ECC3-F1
#
_entry.id   AF-A0A1I4ECC3-F1
#
_cell.length_a   1.000
_cell.length_b   1.000
_cell.length_c   1.000
_cell.angle_alpha   90.00
_cell.angle_beta   90.00
_cell.angle_gamma   90.00
#
_symmetry.space_group_name_H-M   'P 1'
#
loop_
_entity.id
_entity.type
_entity.pdbx_description
1 polymer ?
#
loop_
_entity_poly.entity_id
_entity_poly.type
_entity_poly.pdbx_seq_one_letter_code
_entity_poly.pdbx_strand_id
1 'polypeptide(L)'
;MSDVTQMLKRLEHASGLAPAGYALAFHIRYTTPTFLLQAYPKAWTTYYSLHALVMADPTVSWGFSNDGSCRWSDLTDDPSRVMQRAAQHGLNYGIVCALETDGSRSFGSFARADREFTQDEIDELSEVLSELHDATKSVEDLSPEAIEALRGMSINYAKG
;
A
#
# COMPACT_ATOMS: atom_id res chain seq x y z
N MET A 1 24.46 5.10 -5.45
CA MET A 1 23.42 4.17 -5.92
C MET A 1 22.26 5.03 -6.38
N SER A 2 21.59 4.73 -7.50
CA SER A 2 20.46 5.56 -7.95
C SER A 2 19.29 5.45 -6.96
N ASP A 3 18.55 6.54 -6.75
CA ASP A 3 17.39 6.59 -5.85
C ASP A 3 16.37 5.49 -6.17
N VAL A 4 16.22 5.19 -7.46
CA VAL A 4 15.39 4.10 -7.98
C VAL A 4 15.80 2.73 -7.41
N THR A 5 17.10 2.43 -7.35
CA THR A 5 17.58 1.15 -6.82
C THR A 5 17.20 0.99 -5.35
N GLN A 6 17.24 2.10 -4.59
CA GLN A 6 16.84 2.09 -3.18
C GLN A 6 15.34 1.85 -3.05
N MET A 7 14.52 2.53 -3.85
CA MET A 7 13.07 2.32 -3.87
C MET A 7 12.69 0.87 -4.20
N LEU A 8 13.32 0.27 -5.21
CA LEU A 8 13.09 -1.13 -5.58
C LEU A 8 13.40 -2.09 -4.42
N LYS A 9 14.51 -1.88 -3.71
CA LYS A 9 14.85 -2.67 -2.51
C LYS A 9 13.82 -2.53 -1.39
N ARG A 10 13.27 -1.34 -1.19
CA ARG A 10 12.22 -1.12 -0.18
C ARG A 10 10.91 -1.79 -0.55
N LEU A 11 10.55 -1.79 -1.83
CA LEU A 11 9.39 -2.55 -2.33
C LEU A 11 9.59 -4.06 -2.22
N GLU A 12 10.81 -4.55 -2.46
CA GLU A 12 11.17 -5.95 -2.25
C GLU A 12 11.06 -6.34 -0.77
N HIS A 13 11.56 -5.50 0.14
CA HIS A 13 11.44 -5.69 1.59
C HIS A 13 9.96 -5.75 2.03
N ALA A 14 9.16 -4.78 1.60
CA ALA A 14 7.72 -4.79 1.86
C ALA A 14 7.02 -6.04 1.31
N SER A 15 7.42 -6.52 0.12
CA SER A 15 6.88 -7.76 -0.45
C SER A 15 7.22 -8.99 0.40
N GLY A 16 8.39 -9.03 1.03
CA GLY A 16 8.79 -10.09 1.95
C GLY A 16 7.96 -10.11 3.23
N LEU A 17 7.62 -8.93 3.77
CA LEU A 17 6.79 -8.78 4.97
C LEU A 17 5.30 -8.98 4.69
N ALA A 18 4.83 -8.54 3.52
CA ALA A 18 3.44 -8.57 3.07
C ALA A 18 3.27 -9.46 1.83
N PRO A 19 3.39 -10.80 1.97
CA PRO A 19 3.44 -11.73 0.84
C PRO A 19 2.13 -11.83 0.04
N ALA A 20 1.00 -11.36 0.59
CA ALA A 20 -0.26 -11.31 -0.14
C ALA A 20 -0.42 -10.00 -0.92
N GLY A 21 0.54 -9.07 -0.81
CA GLY A 21 0.61 -7.84 -1.58
C GLY A 21 0.31 -6.59 -0.77
N TYR A 22 0.35 -5.46 -1.47
CA TYR A 22 0.13 -4.13 -0.89
C TYR A 22 -0.46 -3.17 -1.92
N ALA A 23 -0.95 -2.02 -1.45
CA ALA A 23 -1.27 -0.85 -2.26
C ALA A 23 -0.79 0.40 -1.53
N LEU A 24 0.07 1.20 -2.17
CA LEU A 24 0.72 2.40 -1.63
C LEU A 24 0.36 3.60 -2.50
N ALA A 25 -0.27 4.60 -1.89
CA ALA A 25 -0.71 5.82 -2.51
C ALA A 25 0.13 6.99 -1.97
N PHE A 26 0.90 7.63 -2.85
CA PHE A 26 1.81 8.70 -2.50
C PHE A 26 1.34 10.08 -2.96
N HIS A 27 1.65 11.08 -2.15
CA HIS A 27 1.39 12.50 -2.36
C HIS A 27 -0.05 12.80 -2.80
N ILE A 28 -1.00 12.34 -2.00
CA ILE A 28 -2.42 12.45 -2.31
C ILE A 28 -2.85 13.91 -2.21
N ARG A 29 -3.44 14.42 -3.30
CA ARG A 29 -4.06 15.74 -3.35
C ARG A 29 -5.56 15.57 -3.58
N TYR A 30 -6.36 16.08 -2.65
CA TYR A 30 -7.80 15.81 -2.58
C TYR A 30 -8.08 14.31 -2.47
N THR A 31 -8.33 13.64 -3.60
CA THR A 31 -8.66 12.21 -3.66
C THR A 31 -7.74 11.44 -4.59
N THR A 32 -6.78 12.10 -5.24
CA THR A 32 -5.95 11.49 -6.30
C THR A 32 -4.50 11.39 -5.85
N PRO A 33 -3.92 10.18 -5.80
CA PRO A 33 -2.49 10.02 -5.58
C PRO A 33 -1.70 10.46 -6.81
N THR A 34 -0.56 11.12 -6.60
CA THR A 34 0.42 11.35 -7.66
C THR A 34 1.03 10.03 -8.13
N PHE A 35 1.24 9.09 -7.20
CA PHE A 35 1.82 7.79 -7.50
C PHE A 35 1.07 6.68 -6.75
N LEU A 36 0.72 5.62 -7.48
CA LEU A 36 0.07 4.44 -6.93
C LEU A 36 0.88 3.21 -7.29
N LEU A 37 1.43 2.54 -6.27
CA LEU A 37 2.08 1.25 -6.41
C LEU A 37 1.18 0.19 -5.81
N GLN A 38 0.89 -0.87 -6.56
CA GLN A 38 0.05 -1.97 -6.07
C GLN A 38 0.63 -3.30 -6.49
N ALA A 39 0.67 -4.24 -5.56
CA ALA A 39 1.12 -5.62 -5.74
C ALA A 39 0.05 -6.64 -5.30
N TYR A 40 -1.20 -6.19 -5.11
CA TYR A 40 -2.29 -7.09 -4.80
C TYR A 40 -2.64 -8.04 -5.96
N PRO A 41 -3.19 -9.23 -5.68
CA PRO A 41 -3.63 -10.18 -6.69
C PRO A 41 -4.62 -9.54 -7.66
N LYS A 42 -4.45 -9.81 -8.96
CA LYS A 42 -5.31 -9.25 -10.01
C LYS A 42 -6.80 -9.55 -9.80
N ALA A 43 -7.12 -10.69 -9.21
CA ALA A 43 -8.50 -11.06 -8.88
C ALA A 43 -9.11 -10.06 -7.87
N TRP A 44 -8.36 -9.68 -6.85
CA TRP A 44 -8.80 -8.69 -5.87
C TRP A 44 -8.90 -7.30 -6.49
N THR A 45 -7.87 -6.84 -7.20
CA THR A 45 -7.87 -5.47 -7.77
C THR A 45 -8.98 -5.28 -8.79
N THR A 46 -9.24 -6.29 -9.62
CA THR A 46 -10.38 -6.30 -10.56
C THR A 46 -11.71 -6.23 -9.81
N TYR A 47 -11.90 -7.08 -8.79
CA TYR A 47 -13.13 -7.09 -7.99
C TYR A 47 -13.35 -5.74 -7.28
N TYR A 48 -12.29 -5.19 -6.68
CA TYR A 48 -12.27 -3.92 -5.96
C TYR A 48 -12.72 -2.76 -6.85
N SER A 49 -12.16 -2.67 -8.06
CA SER A 49 -12.53 -1.63 -9.04
C SER A 49 -13.96 -1.82 -9.55
N LEU A 50 -14.37 -3.05 -9.90
CA LEU A 50 -15.72 -3.34 -10.41
C LEU A 50 -16.83 -2.93 -9.42
N HIS A 51 -16.57 -3.05 -8.12
CA HIS A 51 -17.53 -2.71 -7.07
C HIS A 51 -17.31 -1.32 -6.47
N ALA A 52 -16.41 -0.51 -7.05
CA ALA A 52 -16.09 0.85 -6.60
C ALA A 52 -15.78 0.93 -5.09
N LEU A 53 -15.04 -0.06 -4.55
CA LEU A 53 -14.87 -0.22 -3.10
C LEU A 53 -14.06 0.91 -2.44
N VAL A 54 -13.30 1.69 -3.21
CA VAL A 54 -12.48 2.80 -2.71
C VAL A 54 -13.23 3.78 -1.81
N MET A 55 -14.51 4.03 -2.10
CA MET A 55 -15.34 4.97 -1.32
C MET A 55 -15.87 4.39 -0.01
N ALA A 56 -15.87 3.06 0.12
CA ALA A 56 -16.40 2.34 1.27
C ALA A 56 -15.31 1.58 2.04
N ASP A 57 -14.05 1.70 1.62
CA ASP A 57 -12.93 0.99 2.20
C ASP A 57 -12.47 1.67 3.49
N PRO A 58 -12.56 0.98 4.64
CA PRO A 58 -12.15 1.55 5.91
C PRO A 58 -10.65 1.85 5.96
N THR A 59 -9.82 1.14 5.21
CA THR A 59 -8.37 1.42 5.13
C THR A 59 -8.11 2.75 4.44
N VAL A 60 -8.90 3.08 3.41
CA VAL A 60 -8.83 4.37 2.71
C VAL A 60 -9.31 5.49 3.63
N SER A 61 -10.48 5.32 4.24
CA SER A 61 -11.03 6.33 5.18
C SER A 61 -10.08 6.60 6.35
N TRP A 62 -9.49 5.55 6.92
CA TRP A 62 -8.52 5.65 7.99
C TRP A 62 -7.26 6.38 7.54
N GLY A 63 -6.72 6.02 6.37
CA GLY A 63 -5.50 6.62 5.82
C GLY A 63 -5.63 8.11 5.47
N PHE A 64 -6.84 8.58 5.18
CA PHE A 64 -7.13 10.02 5.02
C PHE A 64 -7.25 10.78 6.33
N SER A 65 -7.56 10.11 7.43
CA SER A 65 -7.99 10.76 8.67
C SER A 65 -7.00 10.62 9.83
N ASN A 66 -5.98 9.77 9.69
CA ASN A 66 -5.06 9.40 10.76
C ASN A 66 -3.62 9.32 10.24
N ASP A 67 -2.66 9.34 11.17
CA ASP A 67 -1.24 9.06 10.93
C ASP A 67 -0.82 7.87 11.81
N GLY A 68 0.23 7.16 11.41
CA GLY A 68 0.72 5.94 12.07
C GLY A 68 0.21 4.67 11.38
N SER A 69 -0.11 3.64 12.16
CA SER A 69 -0.59 2.36 11.62
C SER A 69 -1.80 1.80 12.38
N CYS A 70 -2.60 0.98 11.70
CA CYS A 70 -3.76 0.31 12.26
C CYS A 70 -3.96 -1.06 11.60
N ARG A 71 -4.29 -2.08 12.39
CA ARG A 71 -4.61 -3.41 11.85
C ARG A 71 -6.00 -3.40 11.24
N TRP A 72 -6.20 -4.18 10.18
CA TRP A 72 -7.53 -4.37 9.58
C TRP A 72 -8.55 -4.93 10.58
N SER A 73 -8.09 -5.77 11.52
CA SER A 73 -8.93 -6.31 12.60
C SER A 73 -9.42 -5.25 13.59
N ASP A 74 -8.74 -4.10 13.67
CA ASP A 74 -9.15 -2.96 14.50
C ASP A 74 -10.09 -2.00 13.75
N LEU A 75 -10.25 -2.15 12.43
CA LEU A 75 -11.16 -1.36 11.60
C LEU A 75 -12.59 -1.92 11.66
N THR A 76 -13.29 -1.65 12.76
CA THR A 76 -14.61 -2.24 13.02
C THR A 76 -15.76 -1.65 12.18
N ASP A 77 -15.59 -0.44 11.64
CA ASP A 77 -16.60 0.22 10.81
C ASP A 77 -16.43 -0.14 9.33
N ASP A 78 -16.84 -1.36 8.96
CA ASP A 78 -16.78 -1.89 7.60
C ASP A 78 -18.17 -2.36 7.10
N PRO A 79 -19.11 -1.43 6.84
CA PRO A 79 -20.48 -1.78 6.45
C PRO A 79 -20.54 -2.49 5.09
N SER A 80 -19.57 -2.22 4.20
CA SER A 80 -19.45 -2.86 2.89
C SER A 80 -18.69 -4.18 2.92
N ARG A 81 -18.18 -4.56 4.10
CA ARG A 81 -17.46 -5.81 4.36
C ARG A 81 -16.26 -5.99 3.43
N VAL A 82 -15.54 -4.90 3.17
CA VAL A 82 -14.34 -4.88 2.33
C VAL A 82 -13.31 -5.86 2.84
N MET A 83 -13.06 -5.93 4.15
CA MET A 83 -12.07 -6.87 4.72
C MET A 83 -12.51 -8.32 4.56
N GLN A 84 -13.80 -8.62 4.74
CA GLN A 84 -14.34 -9.96 4.48
C GLN A 84 -14.21 -10.34 2.99
N ARG A 85 -14.47 -9.40 2.08
CA ARG A 85 -14.31 -9.64 0.63
C ARG A 85 -12.84 -9.85 0.29
N ALA A 86 -11.92 -9.06 0.86
CA ALA A 86 -10.49 -9.21 0.67
C ALA A 86 -10.02 -10.62 1.09
N ALA A 87 -10.51 -11.14 2.22
CA ALA A 87 -10.21 -12.49 2.69
C ALA A 87 -10.64 -13.59 1.70
N GLN A 88 -11.76 -13.40 0.96
CA GLN A 88 -12.17 -14.32 -0.12
C GLN A 88 -11.17 -14.39 -1.28
N HIS A 89 -10.28 -13.40 -1.38
CA HIS A 89 -9.19 -13.32 -2.35
C HIS A 89 -7.81 -13.61 -1.74
N GLY A 90 -7.74 -14.16 -0.52
CA GLY A 90 -6.48 -14.52 0.15
C GLY A 90 -5.81 -13.39 0.95
N LEU A 91 -6.49 -12.24 1.09
CA LEU A 91 -6.02 -11.09 1.87
C LEU A 91 -6.69 -11.14 3.25
N ASN A 92 -6.19 -12.02 4.11
CA ASN A 92 -6.86 -12.35 5.38
C ASN A 92 -6.50 -11.39 6.52
N TYR A 93 -5.25 -10.94 6.54
CA TYR A 93 -4.70 -10.07 7.55
C TYR A 93 -4.02 -8.90 6.88
N GLY A 94 -4.12 -7.73 7.49
CA GLY A 94 -3.51 -6.54 6.92
C GLY A 94 -3.36 -5.41 7.91
N ILE A 95 -2.57 -4.43 7.50
CA ILE A 95 -2.42 -3.16 8.19
C ILE A 95 -2.61 -2.03 7.17
N VAL A 96 -3.07 -0.90 7.66
CA VAL A 96 -2.95 0.38 6.99
C VAL A 96 -1.89 1.21 7.71
N CYS A 97 -1.01 1.84 6.96
CA CYS A 97 -0.05 2.82 7.44
C CYS A 97 -0.32 4.15 6.74
N ALA A 98 -0.26 5.26 7.45
CA ALA A 98 -0.46 6.59 6.91
C ALA A 98 0.53 7.57 7.53
N LEU A 99 0.95 8.55 6.74
CA LEU A 99 1.78 9.64 7.20
C LEU A 99 1.45 10.91 6.42
N GLU A 100 1.70 12.04 7.06
CA GLU A 100 1.66 13.36 6.45
C GLU A 100 2.93 14.11 6.81
N THR A 101 3.70 14.51 5.80
CA THR A 101 4.88 15.37 5.99
C THR A 101 4.82 16.54 5.03
N ASP A 102 5.15 17.74 5.50
CA ASP A 102 5.16 18.97 4.70
C ASP A 102 3.84 19.25 3.95
N GLY A 103 2.69 18.88 4.55
CA GLY A 103 1.37 19.01 3.92
C GLY A 103 1.12 18.03 2.76
N SER A 104 1.96 17.00 2.63
CA SER A 104 1.82 15.91 1.67
C SER A 104 1.45 14.62 2.38
N ARG A 105 0.25 14.10 2.11
CA ARG A 105 -0.26 12.87 2.70
C ARG A 105 0.06 11.65 1.83
N SER A 106 0.42 10.54 2.45
CA SER A 106 0.58 9.24 1.79
C SER A 106 0.15 8.14 2.72
N PHE A 107 -0.44 7.10 2.18
CA PHE A 107 -0.81 5.95 2.96
C PHE A 107 -0.75 4.69 2.12
N GLY A 108 -0.62 3.56 2.80
CA GLY A 108 -0.49 2.27 2.19
C GLY A 108 -1.22 1.22 3.00
N SER A 109 -1.68 0.18 2.32
CA SER A 109 -2.26 -1.00 2.93
C SER A 109 -1.44 -2.20 2.54
N PHE A 110 -1.06 -3.03 3.51
CA PHE A 110 -0.22 -4.21 3.35
C PHE A 110 -0.99 -5.42 3.83
N ALA A 111 -0.91 -6.55 3.12
CA ALA A 111 -1.64 -7.75 3.47
C ALA A 111 -0.80 -9.02 3.46
N ARG A 112 -1.26 -9.98 4.24
CA ARG A 112 -0.75 -11.34 4.31
C ARG A 112 -1.88 -12.33 4.54
N ALA A 113 -1.65 -13.60 4.19
CA ALA A 113 -2.69 -14.63 4.21
C ALA A 113 -2.71 -15.47 5.49
N ASP A 114 -1.59 -15.52 6.22
CA ASP A 114 -1.26 -16.59 7.18
C ASP A 114 -1.46 -16.18 8.65
N ARG A 115 -1.17 -14.93 9.02
CA ARG A 115 -1.30 -14.43 10.41
C ARG A 115 -1.36 -12.91 10.49
N GLU A 116 -1.67 -12.38 11.66
CA GLU A 116 -1.51 -10.96 11.97
C GLU A 116 -0.06 -10.49 11.90
N PHE A 117 0.13 -9.20 11.60
CA PHE A 117 1.44 -8.54 11.65
C PHE A 117 1.88 -8.29 13.09
N THR A 118 3.14 -8.62 13.37
CA THR A 118 3.81 -8.28 14.62
C THR A 118 4.10 -6.78 14.69
N GLN A 119 4.37 -6.25 15.88
CA GLN A 119 4.68 -4.82 16.00
C GLN A 119 5.95 -4.44 15.24
N ASP A 120 7.00 -5.26 15.32
CA ASP A 120 8.25 -5.04 14.59
C ASP A 120 8.01 -4.96 13.07
N GLU A 121 7.21 -5.88 12.50
CA GLU A 121 6.87 -5.84 11.07
C GLU A 121 6.06 -4.59 10.69
N ILE A 122 5.19 -4.11 11.59
CA ILE A 122 4.41 -2.88 11.39
C ILE A 122 5.31 -1.65 11.37
N ASP A 123 6.27 -1.60 12.30
CA ASP A 123 7.22 -0.50 12.40
C ASP A 123 8.12 -0.47 11.15
N GLU A 124 8.61 -1.63 10.70
CA GLU A 124 9.36 -1.76 9.44
C GLU A 124 8.56 -1.34 8.20
N LEU A 125 7.29 -1.74 8.09
CA LEU A 125 6.44 -1.34 6.96
C LEU A 125 6.12 0.17 6.98
N SER A 126 6.00 0.75 8.17
CA SER A 126 5.81 2.20 8.34
C SER A 126 7.06 2.97 7.93
N GLU A 127 8.25 2.47 8.25
CA GLU A 127 9.52 3.02 7.78
C GLU A 127 9.64 2.94 6.26
N VAL A 128 9.29 1.79 5.66
CA VAL A 128 9.24 1.64 4.20
C VAL A 128 8.31 2.68 3.55
N LEU A 129 7.12 2.90 4.11
CA LEU A 129 6.20 3.92 3.58
C LEU A 129 6.82 5.32 3.67
N SER A 130 7.46 5.67 4.78
CA SER A 130 8.13 6.96 4.98
C SER A 130 9.26 7.19 3.98
N GLU A 131 10.14 6.20 3.82
CA GLU A 131 11.24 6.32 2.88
C GLU A 131 10.78 6.41 1.43
N LEU A 132 9.77 5.62 1.05
CA LEU A 132 9.19 5.70 -0.28
C LEU A 132 8.49 7.03 -0.51
N HIS A 133 7.78 7.57 0.50
CA HIS A 133 7.19 8.90 0.42
C HIS A 133 8.24 9.97 0.11
N ASP A 134 9.35 10.00 0.84
CA ASP A 134 10.40 10.99 0.59
C ASP A 134 11.08 10.76 -0.77
N ALA A 135 11.34 9.51 -1.15
CA ALA A 135 11.91 9.18 -2.45
C ALA A 135 10.99 9.56 -3.62
N THR A 136 9.66 9.51 -3.44
CA THR A 136 8.70 9.91 -4.47
C THR A 136 8.45 11.42 -4.53
N LYS A 137 8.96 12.24 -3.59
CA LYS A 137 8.86 13.72 -3.68
C LYS A 137 9.59 14.26 -4.92
N SER A 138 10.72 13.64 -5.27
CA SER A 138 11.54 13.99 -6.43
C SER A 138 11.23 13.13 -7.65
N VAL A 139 10.08 12.45 -7.68
CA VAL A 139 9.73 11.55 -8.80
C VAL A 139 9.58 12.28 -10.13
N GLU A 140 9.26 13.58 -10.09
CA GLU A 140 9.17 14.45 -11.26
C GLU A 140 10.52 14.58 -11.98
N ASP A 141 11.63 14.31 -11.29
CA ASP A 141 12.98 14.28 -11.84
C ASP A 141 13.42 12.86 -12.29
N LEU A 142 12.58 11.83 -12.10
CA LEU A 142 12.91 10.47 -12.53
C LEU A 142 12.76 10.29 -14.04
N SER A 143 13.68 9.52 -14.60
CA SER A 143 13.60 9.15 -16.01
C SER A 143 12.43 8.21 -16.29
N PRO A 144 11.89 8.18 -17.53
CA PRO A 144 10.85 7.23 -17.92
C PRO A 144 11.21 5.77 -17.61
N GLU A 145 12.47 5.38 -17.76
CA GLU A 145 12.96 4.01 -17.48
C GLU A 145 12.87 3.67 -15.99
N ALA A 146 13.12 4.64 -15.11
CA ALA A 146 12.99 4.49 -13.67
C ALA A 146 11.53 4.25 -13.26
N ILE A 147 10.61 5.03 -13.85
CA ILE A 147 9.17 4.87 -13.63
C ILE A 147 8.71 3.48 -14.08
N GLU A 148 9.16 3.03 -15.25
CA GLU A 148 8.82 1.69 -15.75
C GLU A 148 9.40 0.57 -14.88
N ALA A 149 10.60 0.72 -14.32
CA ALA A 149 11.17 -0.25 -13.38
C ALA A 149 10.32 -0.38 -12.10
N LEU A 150 9.87 0.74 -11.53
CA LEU A 150 9.00 0.77 -10.35
C LEU A 150 7.63 0.13 -10.62
N ARG A 151 7.06 0.38 -11.80
CA ARG A 151 5.81 -0.25 -12.25
C ARG A 151 5.99 -1.75 -12.44
N GLY A 152 7.10 -2.18 -13.03
CA GLY A 152 7.44 -3.58 -13.26
C GLY A 152 7.44 -4.38 -11.96
N MET A 153 8.07 -3.88 -10.89
CA MET A 153 8.06 -4.58 -9.59
C MET A 153 6.66 -4.67 -8.98
N SER A 154 5.87 -3.62 -9.10
CA SER A 154 4.50 -3.59 -8.54
C SER A 154 3.58 -4.60 -9.22
N ILE A 155 3.72 -4.81 -10.54
CA ILE A 155 2.86 -5.72 -11.31
C ILE A 155 3.30 -7.20 -11.17
N ASN A 156 4.54 -7.48 -10.78
CA ASN A 156 5.17 -8.79 -10.95
C ASN A 156 4.88 -9.85 -9.86
N TYR A 157 4.13 -9.56 -8.80
CA TYR A 157 3.79 -10.57 -7.78
C TYR A 157 2.44 -11.25 -8.05
N ALA A 158 2.37 -11.95 -9.20
CA ALA A 158 1.34 -12.94 -9.50
C ALA A 158 1.98 -14.28 -9.86
N LYS A 159 2.90 -14.77 -9.02
CA LYS A 159 3.37 -16.16 -9.07
C LYS A 159 3.64 -16.71 -7.67
N GLY A 160 2.71 -17.54 -7.24
CA GLY A 160 2.73 -18.43 -6.08
C GLY A 160 1.47 -19.26 -6.14
#